data_AF-A0A178JDB0-F1
#
_entry.id   AF-A0A178JDB0-F1
#
_cell.length_a   1.000
_cell.length_b   1.000
_cell.length_c   1.000
_cell.angle_alpha   90.00
_cell.angle_beta   90.00
_cell.angle_gamma   90.00
#
_symmetry.space_group_name_H-M   'P 1'
#
loop_
_entity.id
_entity.type
_entity.pdbx_description
1 polymer ?
#
loop_
_entity_poly.entity_id
_entity_poly.type
_entity_poly.pdbx_seq_one_letter_code
_entity_poly.pdbx_strand_id
1 'polypeptide(L)'
;MRNTFSLIDKPTFFGAIALLVAIVFPLILFPQQGADWIAIAKSFMTDKLGFLYLALGLGAFFFMIYVVFSDMGQIKLGDPDEKPEFATSSWAAMLFCGGIGASILYWGCIEWAYYYQSPPFQLEPGSEEAVRWAATYGIFHWGPIAWAIYLIPALPIAYFFYVRKQPVLKVSSALMPVLGEERAKGAAGKIVDVLFIFGLLGGAATTLGLAAPLISEGLNFLFGIPQSTLSQVAVLLVCTAIFAYSSYAGMEKGIKVLSNINFWGAMGLLAFVLIAGPTIFMLETGLDSIGRMLSNFFVMATWAEPFGGYGSFENTHFPQDWTIFYWAWWLVFAPSMGLFVARISRGRTIKQMVSGSIFFGSLGCFLFFMILGNYGLSLQLSGEMDIVGILNTQGATKAIFSMLSTLPMGTLVIAVFTILCVIFTATTFDSISYILASVVQNNVTEEPMRWNRMFWAFTLSFLPTVLMFLGGLSTLQTAAIVGGLPLLVISVMLMISAVRATSLDLRHQEDYVEPTINIEDLPEMDPWSSEGIALARFERSRDAAQEAAELEREAFAEVHKVKKRIRAFALEHDGEEEFGAHQIPQDLQNELQAALDAVAKAQDKKQEASEQAQLARGEFNQAVTAASVS
;
A
#
# COMPACT_ATOMS: atom_id res chain seq x y z
N MET A 1 26.26 8.93 -34.26
CA MET A 1 24.97 9.02 -33.57
C MET A 1 24.22 7.71 -33.79
N ARG A 2 24.03 6.87 -32.76
CA ARG A 2 23.17 5.67 -32.87
C ARG A 2 21.78 6.14 -33.32
N ASN A 3 21.15 5.41 -34.23
CA ASN A 3 19.80 5.71 -34.72
C ASN A 3 18.83 5.61 -33.54
N THR A 4 18.59 6.71 -32.84
CA THR A 4 17.80 6.79 -31.60
C THR A 4 16.38 6.24 -31.79
N PHE A 5 15.87 6.33 -33.02
CA PHE A 5 14.59 5.77 -33.42
C PHE A 5 14.52 4.24 -33.38
N SER A 6 15.67 3.54 -33.41
CA SER A 6 15.74 2.07 -33.27
C SER A 6 15.38 1.58 -31.86
N LEU A 7 15.48 2.45 -30.85
CA LEU A 7 15.13 2.13 -29.46
C LEU A 7 13.63 2.30 -29.17
N ILE A 8 12.86 2.91 -30.09
CA ILE A 8 11.41 3.08 -29.96
C ILE A 8 10.70 1.77 -30.28
N ASP A 9 9.76 1.40 -29.42
CA ASP A 9 8.79 0.36 -29.66
C ASP A 9 7.72 0.85 -30.65
N LYS A 10 8.02 0.75 -31.95
CA LYS A 10 7.20 1.34 -33.02
C LYS A 10 5.71 0.97 -32.94
N PRO A 11 5.32 -0.31 -32.74
CA PRO A 11 3.90 -0.67 -32.62
C PRO A 11 3.20 0.08 -31.48
N THR A 12 3.84 0.17 -30.31
CA THR A 12 3.28 0.84 -29.15
C THR A 12 3.23 2.36 -29.34
N PHE A 13 4.32 2.96 -29.84
CA PHE A 13 4.41 4.40 -30.09
C PHE A 13 3.37 4.88 -31.10
N PHE A 14 3.32 4.27 -32.28
CA PHE A 14 2.38 4.66 -33.33
C PHE A 14 0.95 4.21 -33.01
N GLY A 15 0.78 3.08 -32.32
CA GLY A 15 -0.55 2.61 -31.87
C GLY A 15 -1.19 3.58 -30.90
N ALA A 16 -0.42 4.10 -29.93
CA ALA A 16 -0.90 5.12 -29.00
C ALA A 16 -1.26 6.44 -29.69
N ILE A 17 -0.44 6.91 -30.63
CA ILE A 17 -0.74 8.13 -31.41
C ILE A 17 -1.98 7.92 -32.28
N ALA A 18 -2.09 6.78 -32.97
CA ALA A 18 -3.23 6.46 -33.80
C ALA A 18 -4.52 6.45 -32.99
N LEU A 19 -4.50 5.86 -31.79
CA LEU A 19 -5.64 5.84 -30.89
C LEU A 19 -6.01 7.25 -30.38
N LEU A 20 -5.01 8.05 -29.99
CA LEU A 20 -5.22 9.45 -29.60
C LEU A 20 -5.87 10.25 -30.74
N VAL A 21 -5.33 10.16 -31.96
CA VAL A 21 -5.88 10.85 -33.13
C VAL A 21 -7.27 10.34 -33.47
N ALA A 22 -7.52 9.04 -33.40
CA ALA A 22 -8.83 8.44 -33.66
C ALA A 22 -9.92 8.95 -32.72
N ILE A 23 -9.56 9.38 -31.51
CA ILE A 23 -10.49 9.94 -30.53
C ILE A 23 -10.59 11.45 -30.68
N VAL A 24 -9.46 12.15 -30.77
CA VAL A 24 -9.43 13.60 -30.79
C VAL A 24 -9.97 14.17 -32.11
N PHE A 25 -9.65 13.55 -33.24
CA PHE A 25 -10.00 14.09 -34.55
C PHE A 25 -11.51 14.15 -34.82
N PRO A 26 -12.31 13.09 -34.53
CA PRO A 26 -13.77 13.19 -34.65
C PRO A 26 -14.38 14.25 -33.72
N LEU A 27 -13.84 14.38 -32.51
CA LEU A 27 -14.30 15.37 -31.54
C LEU A 27 -14.05 16.81 -32.01
N ILE A 28 -12.94 17.08 -32.71
CA ILE A 28 -12.69 18.38 -33.33
C ILE A 28 -13.64 18.65 -34.50
N LEU A 29 -13.88 17.65 -35.35
CA LEU A 29 -14.69 17.82 -36.56
C LEU A 29 -16.19 17.96 -36.27
N PHE A 30 -16.67 17.30 -35.22
CA PHE A 30 -18.09 17.23 -34.88
C PHE A 30 -18.30 17.58 -33.40
N PRO A 31 -18.09 18.84 -32.98
CA PRO A 31 -18.07 19.20 -31.56
C PRO A 31 -19.42 18.97 -30.86
N GLN A 32 -20.54 19.27 -31.53
CA GLN A 32 -21.88 19.07 -30.97
C GLN A 32 -22.19 17.58 -30.79
N GLN A 33 -22.00 16.78 -31.83
CA GLN A 33 -22.22 15.32 -31.76
C GLN A 33 -21.19 14.66 -30.84
N GLY A 34 -19.97 15.19 -30.77
CA GLY A 34 -18.92 14.74 -29.88
C GLY A 34 -19.30 14.87 -28.41
N ALA A 35 -19.93 15.97 -28.01
CA ALA A 35 -20.49 16.12 -26.67
C ALA A 35 -21.54 15.04 -26.35
N ASP A 36 -22.44 14.74 -27.31
CA ASP A 36 -23.45 13.70 -27.15
C ASP A 36 -22.81 12.29 -27.04
N TRP A 37 -21.82 11.98 -27.88
CA TRP A 37 -21.09 10.70 -27.81
C TRP A 37 -20.38 10.52 -26.48
N ILE A 38 -19.76 11.59 -25.95
CA ILE A 38 -19.13 11.60 -24.64
C ILE A 38 -20.16 11.35 -23.54
N ALA A 39 -21.31 12.02 -23.58
CA ALA A 39 -22.38 11.81 -22.60
C ALA A 39 -22.93 10.37 -22.60
N ILE A 40 -23.15 9.79 -23.79
CA ILE A 40 -23.58 8.39 -23.96
C ILE A 40 -22.52 7.44 -23.39
N ALA A 41 -21.25 7.67 -23.71
CA ALA A 41 -20.15 6.87 -23.19
C ALA A 41 -20.09 6.96 -21.66
N LYS A 42 -20.22 8.16 -21.09
CA LYS A 42 -20.24 8.38 -19.63
C LYS A 42 -21.35 7.58 -18.97
N SER A 43 -22.59 7.74 -19.40
CA SER A 43 -23.74 7.02 -18.82
C SER A 43 -23.58 5.51 -18.96
N PHE A 44 -23.16 5.00 -20.11
CA PHE A 44 -22.92 3.57 -20.25
C PHE A 44 -21.85 3.06 -19.27
N MET A 45 -20.72 3.76 -19.14
CA MET A 45 -19.63 3.35 -18.27
C MET A 45 -20.01 3.43 -16.79
N THR A 46 -20.73 4.47 -16.38
CA THR A 46 -21.09 4.70 -14.98
C THR A 46 -22.30 3.89 -14.56
N ASP A 47 -23.36 3.83 -15.37
CA ASP A 47 -24.62 3.17 -15.02
C ASP A 47 -24.59 1.65 -15.24
N LYS A 48 -23.84 1.16 -16.23
CA LYS A 48 -23.78 -0.28 -16.56
C LYS A 48 -22.55 -0.96 -16.01
N LEU A 49 -21.41 -0.27 -16.02
CA LEU A 49 -20.11 -0.83 -15.64
C LEU A 49 -19.54 -0.23 -14.34
N GLY A 50 -20.22 0.74 -13.72
CA GLY A 50 -19.76 1.43 -12.53
C GLY A 50 -19.43 0.49 -11.36
N PHE A 51 -20.21 -0.57 -11.19
CA PHE A 51 -19.98 -1.58 -10.15
C PHE A 51 -18.60 -2.26 -10.29
N LEU A 52 -18.04 -2.37 -11.50
CA LEU A 52 -16.70 -2.93 -11.71
C LEU A 52 -15.61 -2.03 -11.13
N TYR A 53 -15.78 -0.70 -11.19
CA TYR A 53 -14.86 0.24 -10.57
C TYR A 53 -14.93 0.18 -9.04
N LEU A 54 -16.15 0.11 -8.47
CA LEU A 54 -16.34 -0.09 -7.03
C LEU A 54 -15.71 -1.41 -6.56
N ALA A 55 -15.98 -2.52 -7.29
CA ALA A 55 -15.42 -3.83 -7.00
C ALA A 55 -13.89 -3.85 -7.12
N LEU A 56 -13.31 -3.17 -8.12
CA LEU A 56 -11.86 -3.04 -8.24
C LEU A 56 -11.29 -2.25 -7.07
N GLY A 57 -11.88 -1.12 -6.70
CA GLY A 57 -11.39 -0.30 -5.58
C GLY A 57 -11.35 -1.11 -4.28
N LEU A 58 -12.46 -1.78 -3.94
CA LEU A 58 -12.53 -2.62 -2.75
C LEU A 58 -11.59 -3.84 -2.85
N GLY A 59 -11.50 -4.46 -4.03
CA GLY A 59 -10.59 -5.56 -4.32
C GLY A 59 -9.12 -5.16 -4.16
N ALA A 60 -8.74 -3.97 -4.62
CA ALA A 60 -7.41 -3.40 -4.47
C ALA A 60 -7.07 -3.19 -2.99
N PHE A 61 -8.02 -2.64 -2.22
CA PHE A 61 -7.86 -2.44 -0.77
C PHE A 61 -7.60 -3.76 -0.04
N PHE A 62 -8.44 -4.78 -0.25
CA PHE A 62 -8.23 -6.10 0.36
C PHE A 62 -6.97 -6.80 -0.15
N PHE A 63 -6.63 -6.63 -1.43
CA PHE A 63 -5.38 -7.17 -1.98
C PHE A 63 -4.16 -6.56 -1.29
N MET A 64 -4.15 -5.25 -1.03
CA MET A 64 -3.05 -4.60 -0.30
C MET A 64 -2.98 -5.06 1.16
N ILE A 65 -4.12 -5.28 1.82
CA ILE A 65 -4.17 -5.89 3.15
C ILE A 65 -3.54 -7.28 3.11
N TYR A 66 -3.96 -8.14 2.16
CA TYR A 66 -3.39 -9.46 1.96
C TYR A 66 -1.87 -9.40 1.79
N VAL A 67 -1.35 -8.51 0.94
CA VAL A 67 0.08 -8.34 0.71
C VAL A 67 0.82 -7.99 2.01
N VAL A 68 0.29 -7.07 2.81
CA VAL A 68 0.88 -6.62 4.09
C VAL A 68 1.05 -7.76 5.11
N PHE A 69 0.11 -8.72 5.13
CA PHE A 69 0.11 -9.84 6.06
C PHE A 69 0.67 -11.15 5.49
N SER A 70 0.90 -11.22 4.18
CA SER A 70 1.51 -12.38 3.51
C SER A 70 3.04 -12.36 3.54
N ASP A 71 3.66 -13.50 3.20
CA ASP A 71 5.12 -13.61 3.02
C ASP A 71 5.66 -12.68 1.92
N MET A 72 4.81 -12.35 0.92
CA MET A 72 5.15 -11.36 -0.11
C MET A 72 5.51 -10.01 0.51
N GLY A 73 4.86 -9.64 1.62
CA GLY A 73 5.12 -8.39 2.32
C GLY A 73 6.53 -8.31 2.93
N GLN A 74 7.17 -9.45 3.20
CA GLN A 74 8.51 -9.50 3.79
C GLN A 74 9.63 -9.30 2.76
N ILE A 75 9.31 -9.44 1.46
CA ILE A 75 10.27 -9.26 0.38
C ILE A 75 10.83 -7.84 0.41
N LYS A 76 12.15 -7.73 0.39
CA LYS A 76 12.87 -6.47 0.33
C LYS A 76 13.05 -6.00 -1.11
N LEU A 77 12.73 -4.73 -1.38
CA LEU A 77 12.84 -4.09 -2.69
C LEU A 77 14.28 -3.66 -2.95
N GLY A 78 15.12 -4.62 -3.33
CA GLY A 78 16.54 -4.43 -3.51
C GLY A 78 17.32 -5.66 -3.08
N ASP A 79 18.60 -5.48 -2.78
CA ASP A 79 19.41 -6.55 -2.22
C ASP A 79 19.07 -6.78 -0.73
N PRO A 80 19.30 -7.98 -0.16
CA PRO A 80 18.91 -8.30 1.22
C PRO A 80 19.44 -7.31 2.28
N ASP A 81 20.66 -6.79 2.10
CA ASP A 81 21.29 -5.83 3.01
C ASP A 81 21.12 -4.35 2.60
N GLU A 82 20.41 -4.08 1.50
CA GLU A 82 20.29 -2.74 0.94
C GLU A 82 19.51 -1.81 1.87
N LYS A 83 20.06 -0.64 2.22
CA LYS A 83 19.36 0.29 3.12
C LYS A 83 18.34 1.14 2.33
N PRO A 84 17.24 1.58 2.97
CA PRO A 84 16.38 2.65 2.49
C PRO A 84 17.15 3.82 1.86
N GLU A 85 16.88 4.12 0.58
CA GLU A 85 17.52 5.24 -0.13
C GLU A 85 17.14 6.59 0.51
N PHE A 86 15.87 6.70 0.93
CA PHE A 86 15.34 7.88 1.61
C PHE A 86 15.00 7.55 3.06
N ALA A 87 15.29 8.48 3.97
CA ALA A 87 14.83 8.41 5.36
C ALA A 87 13.29 8.40 5.41
N THR A 88 12.70 7.78 6.43
CA THR A 88 11.24 7.59 6.53
C THR A 88 10.48 8.91 6.52
N SER A 89 10.98 9.96 7.15
CA SER A 89 10.36 11.30 7.13
C SER A 89 10.35 11.91 5.72
N SER A 90 11.49 11.84 5.01
CA SER A 90 11.59 12.29 3.62
C SER A 90 10.70 11.47 2.68
N TRP A 91 10.63 10.16 2.89
CA TRP A 91 9.76 9.27 2.12
C TRP A 91 8.28 9.57 2.35
N ALA A 92 7.86 9.77 3.60
CA ALA A 92 6.50 10.19 3.94
C ALA A 92 6.13 11.54 3.30
N ALA A 93 7.04 12.52 3.35
CA ALA A 93 6.86 13.83 2.69
C ALA A 93 6.72 13.70 1.16
N MET A 94 7.51 12.83 0.53
CA MET A 94 7.41 12.56 -0.91
C MET A 94 6.11 11.86 -1.29
N LEU A 95 5.61 10.93 -0.46
CA LEU A 95 4.30 10.31 -0.67
C LEU A 95 3.18 11.34 -0.56
N PHE A 96 3.21 12.17 0.50
CA PHE A 96 2.26 13.26 0.72
C PHE A 96 2.15 14.19 -0.49
N CYS A 97 3.28 14.61 -1.08
CA CYS A 97 3.28 15.58 -2.18
C CYS A 97 3.22 14.98 -3.59
N GLY A 98 3.76 13.78 -3.78
CA GLY A 98 3.86 13.16 -5.10
C GLY A 98 2.56 12.53 -5.59
N GLY A 99 1.68 12.14 -4.66
CA GLY A 99 0.46 11.34 -4.91
C GLY A 99 -0.60 11.91 -5.84
N ILE A 100 -0.66 13.23 -5.91
CA ILE A 100 -1.95 13.90 -6.07
C ILE A 100 -1.86 15.08 -7.04
N GLY A 101 -0.76 15.82 -7.05
CA GLY A 101 -0.59 16.93 -7.99
C GLY A 101 -1.47 18.15 -7.68
N ALA A 102 -1.77 18.94 -8.71
CA ALA A 102 -2.49 20.22 -8.56
C ALA A 102 -3.99 20.05 -8.26
N SER A 103 -4.54 18.86 -8.48
CA SER A 103 -5.97 18.59 -8.32
C SER A 103 -6.44 18.67 -6.87
N ILE A 104 -5.59 18.43 -5.86
CA ILE A 104 -6.00 18.64 -4.45
C ILE A 104 -6.17 20.10 -4.09
N LEU A 105 -5.43 20.99 -4.75
CA LEU A 105 -5.63 22.42 -4.57
C LEU A 105 -7.00 22.84 -5.13
N TYR A 106 -7.46 22.16 -6.18
CA TYR A 106 -8.81 22.34 -6.71
C TYR A 106 -9.87 21.72 -5.78
N TRP A 107 -9.85 20.39 -5.66
CA TRP A 107 -10.90 19.61 -5.01
C TRP A 107 -10.90 19.75 -3.49
N GLY A 108 -9.72 19.81 -2.87
CA GLY A 108 -9.58 20.05 -1.43
C GLY A 108 -10.24 21.35 -0.96
N CYS A 109 -10.42 22.34 -1.84
CA CYS A 109 -11.08 23.60 -1.50
C CYS A 109 -12.61 23.57 -1.73
N ILE A 110 -13.09 22.89 -2.79
CA ILE A 110 -14.47 23.09 -3.30
C ILE A 110 -15.33 21.83 -3.35
N GLU A 111 -14.75 20.64 -3.21
CA GLU A 111 -15.48 19.37 -3.37
C GLU A 111 -16.66 19.25 -2.39
N TRP A 112 -16.48 19.71 -1.15
CA TRP A 112 -17.54 19.74 -0.15
C TRP A 112 -18.78 20.53 -0.62
N ALA A 113 -18.60 21.58 -1.42
CA ALA A 113 -19.71 22.43 -1.87
C ALA A 113 -20.60 21.71 -2.88
N TYR A 114 -20.05 20.74 -3.62
CA TYR A 114 -20.84 19.86 -4.46
C TYR A 114 -21.63 18.84 -3.63
N TYR A 115 -21.00 18.27 -2.60
CA TYR A 115 -21.68 17.34 -1.69
C TYR A 115 -22.73 18.01 -0.82
N TYR A 116 -22.55 19.29 -0.52
CA TYR A 116 -23.55 20.08 0.18
C TYR A 116 -24.84 20.23 -0.66
N GLN A 117 -24.70 20.43 -1.98
CA GLN A 117 -25.81 20.64 -2.91
C GLN A 117 -26.43 19.34 -3.45
N SER A 118 -25.63 18.29 -3.56
CA SER A 118 -26.04 16.98 -4.05
C SER A 118 -25.42 15.92 -3.15
N PRO A 119 -25.96 15.75 -1.92
CA PRO A 119 -25.36 14.87 -0.93
C PRO A 119 -25.55 13.39 -1.28
N PRO A 120 -24.71 12.52 -0.69
CA PRO A 120 -24.89 11.07 -0.79
C PRO A 120 -26.15 10.62 -0.03
N PHE A 121 -26.53 9.36 -0.22
CA PHE A 121 -27.59 8.68 0.53
C PHE A 121 -28.97 9.34 0.47
N GLN A 122 -29.28 10.04 -0.63
CA GLN A 122 -30.59 10.68 -0.87
C GLN A 122 -30.97 11.69 0.23
N LEU A 123 -29.97 12.32 0.85
CA LEU A 123 -30.19 13.35 1.85
C LEU A 123 -30.69 14.65 1.20
N GLU A 124 -31.41 15.46 1.98
CA GLU A 124 -31.85 16.78 1.51
C GLU A 124 -30.64 17.73 1.38
N PRO A 125 -30.46 18.40 0.23
CA PRO A 125 -29.41 19.39 0.04
C PRO A 125 -29.40 20.46 1.14
N GLY A 126 -28.22 20.78 1.65
CA GLY A 126 -28.04 21.77 2.72
C GLY A 126 -28.58 21.40 4.10
N SER A 127 -29.12 20.19 4.29
CA SER A 127 -29.51 19.70 5.62
C SER A 127 -28.30 19.52 6.55
N GLU A 128 -28.54 19.44 7.86
CA GLU A 128 -27.47 19.23 8.85
C GLU A 128 -26.66 17.95 8.57
N GLU A 129 -27.32 16.88 8.12
CA GLU A 129 -26.65 15.63 7.81
C GLU A 129 -25.88 15.71 6.48
N ALA A 130 -26.41 16.44 5.48
CA ALA A 130 -25.69 16.72 4.24
C ALA A 130 -24.37 17.48 4.50
N VAL A 131 -24.37 18.45 5.42
CA VAL A 131 -23.16 19.18 5.84
C VAL A 131 -22.09 18.24 6.39
N ARG A 132 -22.46 17.32 7.28
CA ARG A 132 -21.52 16.36 7.87
C ARG A 132 -20.94 15.43 6.82
N TRP A 133 -21.76 14.97 5.87
CA TRP A 133 -21.28 14.15 4.76
C TRP A 133 -20.42 14.93 3.76
N ALA A 134 -20.72 16.20 3.53
CA ALA A 134 -19.93 17.07 2.68
C ALA A 134 -18.49 17.24 3.17
N ALA A 135 -18.30 17.37 4.48
CA ALA A 135 -16.98 17.39 5.11
C ALA A 135 -16.28 16.02 5.12
N THR A 136 -17.02 14.92 4.93
CA THR A 136 -16.53 13.55 5.10
C THR A 136 -16.18 12.85 3.78
N TYR A 137 -16.94 13.06 2.71
CA TYR A 137 -16.75 12.24 1.50
C TYR A 137 -15.41 12.50 0.78
N GLY A 138 -14.88 13.73 0.86
CA GLY A 138 -13.57 14.05 0.27
C GLY A 138 -12.43 13.20 0.85
N ILE A 139 -12.40 12.99 2.18
CA ILE A 139 -11.37 12.16 2.81
C ILE A 139 -11.50 10.68 2.45
N PHE A 140 -12.69 10.22 2.06
CA PHE A 140 -12.91 8.87 1.57
C PHE A 140 -12.41 8.69 0.14
N HIS A 141 -12.80 9.57 -0.78
CA HIS A 141 -12.41 9.49 -2.19
C HIS A 141 -10.90 9.60 -2.42
N TRP A 142 -10.21 10.34 -1.55
CA TRP A 142 -8.77 10.53 -1.59
C TRP A 142 -8.01 9.67 -0.56
N GLY A 143 -8.74 8.79 0.13
CA GLY A 143 -8.23 7.99 1.24
C GLY A 143 -7.68 6.62 0.85
N PRO A 144 -7.80 5.60 1.72
CA PRO A 144 -7.08 4.34 1.58
C PRO A 144 -7.30 3.58 0.27
N ILE A 145 -8.50 3.62 -0.30
CA ILE A 145 -8.80 2.91 -1.55
C ILE A 145 -8.08 3.56 -2.75
N ALA A 146 -7.98 4.90 -2.79
CA ALA A 146 -7.24 5.60 -3.85
C ALA A 146 -5.77 5.15 -3.90
N TRP A 147 -5.15 5.11 -2.72
CA TRP A 147 -3.77 4.67 -2.56
C TRP A 147 -3.59 3.17 -2.82
N ALA A 148 -4.57 2.34 -2.48
CA ALA A 148 -4.55 0.93 -2.82
C ALA A 148 -4.57 0.70 -4.34
N ILE A 149 -5.37 1.48 -5.09
CA ILE A 149 -5.39 1.42 -6.56
C ILE A 149 -4.03 1.80 -7.15
N TYR A 150 -3.40 2.87 -6.64
CA TYR A 150 -2.05 3.27 -7.07
C TYR A 150 -0.98 2.19 -6.84
N LEU A 151 -1.15 1.38 -5.80
CA LEU A 151 -0.21 0.32 -5.46
C LEU A 151 -0.32 -0.92 -6.36
N ILE A 152 -1.42 -1.09 -7.11
CA ILE A 152 -1.63 -2.25 -8.00
C ILE A 152 -0.47 -2.39 -9.01
N PRO A 153 -0.12 -1.38 -9.81
CA PRO A 153 1.07 -1.43 -10.65
C PRO A 153 2.36 -1.21 -9.87
N ALA A 154 2.35 -0.47 -8.74
CA ALA A 154 3.56 -0.19 -7.96
C ALA A 154 4.27 -1.46 -7.50
N LEU A 155 3.51 -2.42 -6.98
CA LEU A 155 4.04 -3.67 -6.43
C LEU A 155 4.81 -4.49 -7.48
N PRO A 156 4.20 -4.93 -8.60
CA PRO A 156 4.92 -5.71 -9.60
C PRO A 156 6.04 -4.89 -10.25
N ILE A 157 5.86 -3.58 -10.48
CA ILE A 157 6.94 -2.73 -11.02
C ILE A 157 8.14 -2.71 -10.08
N ALA A 158 7.94 -2.44 -8.78
CA ALA A 158 9.00 -2.42 -7.79
C ALA A 158 9.69 -3.79 -7.69
N TYR A 159 8.90 -4.85 -7.70
CA TYR A 159 9.41 -6.22 -7.63
C TYR A 159 10.29 -6.58 -8.84
N PHE A 160 9.77 -6.41 -10.06
CA PHE A 160 10.53 -6.75 -11.26
C PHE A 160 11.77 -5.89 -11.44
N PHE A 161 11.68 -4.60 -11.08
CA PHE A 161 12.78 -3.67 -11.22
C PHE A 161 13.87 -3.88 -10.17
N TYR A 162 13.53 -3.96 -8.88
CA TYR A 162 14.52 -4.01 -7.80
C TYR A 162 14.94 -5.42 -7.38
N VAL A 163 14.03 -6.40 -7.47
CA VAL A 163 14.31 -7.79 -7.06
C VAL A 163 14.76 -8.61 -8.25
N ARG A 164 14.00 -8.62 -9.35
CA ARG A 164 14.35 -9.37 -10.58
C ARG A 164 15.33 -8.63 -11.51
N LYS A 165 15.73 -7.40 -11.17
CA LYS A 165 16.67 -6.55 -11.93
C LYS A 165 16.32 -6.45 -13.42
N GLN A 166 15.02 -6.43 -13.76
CA GLN A 166 14.59 -6.27 -15.14
C GLN A 166 14.62 -4.79 -15.54
N PRO A 167 15.34 -4.42 -16.63
CA PRO A 167 15.53 -3.03 -17.02
C PRO A 167 14.31 -2.42 -17.73
N VAL A 168 13.21 -3.17 -17.89
CA VAL A 168 12.06 -2.74 -18.68
C VAL A 168 10.88 -2.43 -17.78
N LEU A 169 10.50 -1.15 -17.72
CA LEU A 169 9.33 -0.64 -17.01
C LEU A 169 8.05 -0.72 -17.86
N LYS A 170 7.88 -1.78 -18.66
CA LYS A 170 6.65 -2.00 -19.43
C LYS A 170 5.65 -2.79 -18.60
N VAL A 171 4.39 -2.42 -18.70
CA VAL A 171 3.30 -3.11 -18.01
C VAL A 171 3.09 -4.49 -18.62
N SER A 172 3.25 -4.62 -19.94
CA SER A 172 3.30 -5.92 -20.60
C SER A 172 4.37 -6.85 -20.01
N SER A 173 5.55 -6.34 -19.66
CA SER A 173 6.61 -7.11 -18.98
C SER A 173 6.21 -7.52 -17.58
N ALA A 174 5.57 -6.63 -16.81
CA ALA A 174 5.01 -6.96 -15.50
C ALA A 174 3.89 -8.02 -15.56
N LEU A 175 3.32 -8.29 -16.74
CA LEU A 175 2.30 -9.32 -16.95
C LEU A 175 2.85 -10.67 -17.47
N MET A 176 4.17 -10.82 -17.62
CA MET A 176 4.78 -12.08 -18.07
C MET A 176 4.31 -13.32 -17.27
N PRO A 177 4.20 -13.31 -15.93
CA PRO A 177 3.66 -14.44 -15.14
C PRO A 177 2.22 -14.84 -15.45
N VAL A 178 1.43 -13.96 -16.09
CA VAL A 178 0.03 -14.21 -16.43
C VAL A 178 -0.12 -14.57 -17.90
N LEU A 179 0.48 -13.77 -18.78
CA LEU A 179 0.35 -13.92 -20.24
C LEU A 179 1.32 -14.95 -20.82
N GLY A 180 2.43 -15.24 -20.12
CA GLY A 180 3.58 -15.94 -20.67
C GLY A 180 4.50 -15.00 -21.45
N GLU A 181 5.79 -15.37 -21.52
CA GLU A 181 6.85 -14.52 -22.09
C GLU A 181 6.61 -14.18 -23.57
N GLU A 182 6.21 -15.16 -24.38
CA GLU A 182 5.96 -14.95 -25.82
C GLU A 182 4.83 -13.94 -26.08
N ARG A 183 3.72 -14.07 -25.35
CA ARG A 183 2.55 -13.18 -25.53
C ARG A 183 2.80 -11.79 -24.99
N ALA A 184 3.52 -11.69 -23.87
CA ALA A 184 3.93 -10.42 -23.28
C ALA A 184 4.91 -9.63 -24.17
N LYS A 185 5.80 -10.32 -24.91
CA LYS A 185 6.70 -9.67 -25.88
C LYS A 185 6.05 -9.47 -27.25
N GLY A 186 5.03 -10.27 -27.58
CA GLY A 186 4.28 -10.24 -28.84
C GLY A 186 3.13 -9.24 -28.87
N ALA A 187 2.18 -9.46 -29.77
CA ALA A 187 1.08 -8.53 -30.05
C ALA A 187 0.18 -8.24 -28.85
N ALA A 188 -0.11 -9.24 -28.02
CA ALA A 188 -0.95 -9.06 -26.82
C ALA A 188 -0.33 -8.06 -25.84
N GLY A 189 0.99 -8.16 -25.59
CA GLY A 189 1.70 -7.19 -24.77
C GLY A 189 1.68 -5.78 -25.37
N LYS A 190 1.82 -5.63 -26.69
CA LYS A 190 1.70 -4.32 -27.35
C LYS A 190 0.31 -3.70 -27.18
N ILE A 191 -0.75 -4.51 -27.27
CA ILE A 191 -2.13 -4.05 -27.03
C ILE A 191 -2.28 -3.56 -25.59
N VAL A 192 -1.76 -4.32 -24.61
CA VAL A 192 -1.77 -3.90 -23.19
C VAL A 192 -1.06 -2.56 -23.03
N ASP A 193 0.14 -2.40 -23.59
CA ASP A 193 0.92 -1.16 -23.46
C ASP A 193 0.23 0.03 -24.15
N VAL A 194 -0.45 -0.17 -25.28
CA VAL A 194 -1.24 0.89 -25.97
C VAL A 194 -2.47 1.29 -25.16
N LEU A 195 -3.23 0.32 -24.65
CA LEU A 195 -4.39 0.59 -23.79
C LEU A 195 -3.99 1.28 -22.48
N PHE A 196 -2.80 0.95 -21.99
CA PHE A 196 -2.23 1.59 -20.83
C PHE A 196 -1.88 3.06 -21.06
N ILE A 197 -1.23 3.38 -22.19
CA ILE A 197 -0.97 4.76 -22.60
C ILE A 197 -2.29 5.52 -22.79
N PHE A 198 -3.32 4.86 -23.34
CA PHE A 198 -4.63 5.47 -23.50
C PHE A 198 -5.25 5.90 -22.18
N GLY A 199 -5.22 5.03 -21.16
CA GLY A 199 -5.65 5.39 -19.81
C GLY A 199 -4.90 6.61 -19.29
N LEU A 200 -3.57 6.59 -19.34
CA LEU A 200 -2.72 7.72 -18.93
C LEU A 200 -3.06 9.04 -19.61
N LEU A 201 -3.34 9.02 -20.92
CA LEU A 201 -3.77 10.20 -21.67
C LEU A 201 -5.12 10.73 -21.16
N GLY A 202 -6.08 9.84 -20.85
CA GLY A 202 -7.38 10.20 -20.27
C GLY A 202 -7.23 10.87 -18.90
N GLY A 203 -6.42 10.29 -18.00
CA GLY A 203 -6.14 10.89 -16.70
C GLY A 203 -5.43 12.25 -16.81
N ALA A 204 -4.39 12.32 -17.63
CA ALA A 204 -3.67 13.56 -17.88
C ALA A 204 -4.60 14.66 -18.40
N ALA A 205 -5.56 14.31 -19.26
CA ALA A 205 -6.55 15.25 -19.76
C ALA A 205 -7.42 15.84 -18.65
N THR A 206 -7.93 15.01 -17.73
CA THR A 206 -8.72 15.50 -16.60
C THR A 206 -7.90 16.45 -15.72
N THR A 207 -6.68 16.08 -15.34
CA THR A 207 -5.84 16.89 -14.45
C THR A 207 -5.40 18.21 -15.10
N LEU A 208 -5.01 18.22 -16.39
CA LEU A 208 -4.67 19.46 -17.10
C LEU A 208 -5.89 20.36 -17.29
N GLY A 209 -7.04 19.76 -17.61
CA GLY A 209 -8.29 20.49 -17.79
C GLY A 209 -8.80 21.15 -16.50
N LEU A 210 -8.44 20.62 -15.33
CA LEU A 210 -8.69 21.27 -14.03
C LEU A 210 -7.64 22.33 -13.68
N ALA A 211 -6.36 22.03 -13.95
CA ALA A 211 -5.25 22.92 -13.59
C ALA A 211 -5.23 24.21 -14.41
N ALA A 212 -5.54 24.16 -15.71
CA ALA A 212 -5.45 25.33 -16.58
C ALA A 212 -6.44 26.45 -16.18
N PRO A 213 -7.74 26.19 -15.94
CA PRO A 213 -8.67 27.18 -15.39
C PRO A 213 -8.24 27.70 -14.01
N LEU A 214 -7.71 26.83 -13.14
CA LEU A 214 -7.31 27.22 -11.79
C LEU A 214 -6.13 28.20 -11.80
N ILE A 215 -5.08 27.91 -12.59
CA ILE A 215 -3.94 28.81 -12.76
C ILE A 215 -4.38 30.10 -13.45
N SER A 216 -5.25 29.99 -14.46
CA SER A 216 -5.79 31.12 -15.18
C SER A 216 -6.53 32.09 -14.24
N GLU A 217 -7.38 31.60 -13.33
CA GLU A 217 -8.08 32.44 -12.34
C GLU A 217 -7.10 33.17 -11.41
N GLY A 218 -6.03 32.51 -10.97
CA GLY A 218 -4.98 33.14 -10.18
C GLY A 218 -4.27 34.27 -10.93
N LEU A 219 -3.99 34.07 -12.23
CA LEU A 219 -3.41 35.11 -13.08
C LEU A 219 -4.40 36.27 -13.33
N ASN A 220 -5.70 36.01 -13.40
CA ASN A 220 -6.71 37.06 -13.46
C ASN A 220 -6.71 37.91 -12.19
N PHE A 221 -6.71 37.27 -11.02
CA PHE A 221 -6.72 37.98 -9.75
C PHE A 221 -5.45 38.83 -9.57
N LEU A 222 -4.28 38.29 -9.93
CA LEU A 222 -2.99 38.95 -9.69
C LEU A 222 -2.64 40.01 -10.73
N PHE A 223 -2.98 39.77 -12.00
CA PHE A 223 -2.50 40.58 -13.14
C PHE A 223 -3.61 41.11 -14.03
N GLY A 224 -4.89 40.79 -13.74
CA GLY A 224 -6.03 41.23 -14.54
C GLY A 224 -6.15 40.52 -15.90
N ILE A 225 -5.46 39.40 -16.11
CA ILE A 225 -5.52 38.64 -17.37
C ILE A 225 -6.94 38.07 -17.56
N PRO A 226 -7.67 38.40 -18.66
CA PRO A 226 -9.06 37.98 -18.83
C PRO A 226 -9.24 36.46 -18.83
N GLN A 227 -10.29 35.97 -18.16
CA GLN A 227 -10.69 34.57 -18.22
C GLN A 227 -11.45 34.27 -19.53
N SER A 228 -10.80 33.54 -20.41
CA SER A 228 -11.38 33.03 -21.66
C SER A 228 -10.78 31.66 -21.99
N THR A 229 -11.47 30.86 -22.80
CA THR A 229 -10.91 29.58 -23.28
C THR A 229 -9.53 29.77 -23.91
N LEU A 230 -9.33 30.86 -24.64
CA LEU A 230 -8.03 31.20 -25.23
C LEU A 230 -6.94 31.42 -24.16
N SER A 231 -7.25 32.17 -23.09
CA SER A 231 -6.31 32.38 -21.99
C SER A 231 -5.96 31.06 -21.28
N GLN A 232 -6.93 30.17 -21.08
CA GLN A 232 -6.70 28.87 -20.43
C GLN A 232 -5.83 27.96 -21.29
N VAL A 233 -6.07 27.94 -22.62
CA VAL A 233 -5.20 27.21 -23.56
C VAL A 233 -3.79 27.80 -23.60
N ALA A 234 -3.65 29.13 -23.55
CA ALA A 234 -2.34 29.77 -23.47
C ALA A 234 -1.60 29.38 -22.18
N VAL A 235 -2.28 29.40 -21.03
CA VAL A 235 -1.73 28.95 -19.73
C VAL A 235 -1.31 27.49 -19.80
N LEU A 236 -2.14 26.62 -20.37
CA LEU A 236 -1.83 25.21 -20.56
C LEU A 236 -0.56 25.01 -21.39
N LEU A 237 -0.42 25.72 -22.53
CA LEU A 237 0.75 25.65 -23.40
C LEU A 237 2.02 26.20 -22.73
N VAL A 238 1.90 27.29 -21.96
CA VAL A 238 3.01 27.85 -21.19
C VAL A 238 3.47 26.88 -20.10
N CYS A 239 2.53 26.31 -19.34
CA CYS A 239 2.84 25.26 -18.36
C CYS A 239 3.52 24.07 -19.04
N THR A 240 3.00 23.67 -20.21
CA THR A 240 3.58 22.62 -21.05
C THR A 240 5.00 22.91 -21.47
N ALA A 241 5.30 24.13 -21.91
CA ALA A 241 6.66 24.53 -22.25
C ALA A 241 7.60 24.49 -21.04
N ILE A 242 7.13 24.93 -19.86
CA ILE A 242 7.93 24.92 -18.62
C ILE A 242 8.33 23.49 -18.25
N PHE A 243 7.38 22.54 -18.22
CA PHE A 243 7.71 21.17 -17.85
C PHE A 243 8.40 20.39 -18.98
N ALA A 244 8.10 20.66 -20.24
CA ALA A 244 8.83 20.07 -21.37
C ALA A 244 10.32 20.45 -21.33
N TYR A 245 10.63 21.70 -20.95
CA TYR A 245 12.01 22.15 -20.74
C TYR A 245 12.66 21.46 -19.52
N SER A 246 11.94 21.35 -18.40
CA SER A 246 12.40 20.58 -17.23
C SER A 246 12.75 19.13 -17.61
N SER A 247 11.85 18.49 -18.37
CA SER A 247 12.03 17.11 -18.86
C SER A 247 13.22 16.98 -19.80
N TYR A 248 13.54 18.02 -20.58
CA TYR A 248 14.72 18.03 -21.45
C TYR A 248 16.03 18.20 -20.66
N ALA A 249 16.04 19.07 -19.63
CA ALA A 249 17.24 19.45 -18.89
C ALA A 249 17.86 18.30 -18.05
N GLY A 250 17.09 17.28 -17.69
CA GLY A 250 17.56 16.09 -16.98
C GLY A 250 17.16 16.07 -15.50
N MET A 251 16.81 14.88 -15.01
CA MET A 251 15.80 14.65 -13.97
C MET A 251 16.28 14.80 -12.52
N GLU A 252 17.59 14.94 -12.23
CA GLU A 252 18.07 14.78 -10.85
C GLU A 252 18.03 16.04 -9.97
N LYS A 253 18.24 17.25 -10.52
CA LYS A 253 18.33 18.47 -9.70
C LYS A 253 17.07 19.32 -9.72
N GLY A 254 16.43 19.51 -10.88
CA GLY A 254 15.28 20.41 -11.03
C GLY A 254 14.03 19.93 -10.28
N ILE A 255 13.62 18.68 -10.51
CA ILE A 255 12.41 18.11 -9.91
C ILE A 255 12.56 17.98 -8.40
N LYS A 256 13.73 17.58 -7.91
CA LYS A 256 13.97 17.48 -6.46
C LYS A 256 13.81 18.84 -5.77
N VAL A 257 14.32 19.91 -6.37
CA VAL A 257 14.16 21.27 -5.84
C VAL A 257 12.71 21.74 -5.92
N LEU A 258 12.07 21.59 -7.08
CA LEU A 258 10.67 21.98 -7.28
C LEU A 258 9.72 21.22 -6.36
N SER A 259 9.91 19.91 -6.23
CA SER A 259 9.13 19.06 -5.32
C SER A 259 9.32 19.45 -3.85
N ASN A 260 10.55 19.79 -3.42
CA ASN A 260 10.81 20.29 -2.07
C ASN A 260 10.17 21.66 -1.82
N ILE A 261 10.28 22.61 -2.76
CA ILE A 261 9.64 23.92 -2.67
C ILE A 261 8.12 23.74 -2.57
N ASN A 262 7.58 22.86 -3.39
CA ASN A 262 6.16 22.57 -3.42
C ASN A 262 5.67 21.94 -2.11
N PHE A 263 6.43 21.00 -1.54
CA PHE A 263 6.13 20.40 -0.24
C PHE A 263 6.10 21.44 0.87
N TRP A 264 7.19 22.21 1.04
CA TRP A 264 7.25 23.20 2.10
C TRP A 264 6.28 24.35 1.88
N GLY A 265 6.03 24.74 0.64
CA GLY A 265 5.04 25.75 0.29
C GLY A 265 3.61 25.30 0.56
N ALA A 266 3.25 24.06 0.23
CA ALA A 266 1.93 23.50 0.54
C ALA A 266 1.73 23.34 2.05
N MET A 267 2.71 22.80 2.77
CA MET A 267 2.66 22.70 4.24
C MET A 267 2.59 24.08 4.91
N GLY A 268 3.34 25.06 4.41
CA GLY A 268 3.29 26.44 4.89
C GLY A 268 1.94 27.10 4.64
N LEU A 269 1.35 26.90 3.46
CA LEU A 269 0.00 27.37 3.14
C LEU A 269 -1.03 26.74 4.07
N LEU A 270 -1.03 25.42 4.23
CA LEU A 270 -1.97 24.72 5.12
C LEU A 270 -1.82 25.19 6.58
N ALA A 271 -0.59 25.32 7.08
CA ALA A 271 -0.34 25.84 8.42
C ALA A 271 -0.85 27.29 8.58
N PHE A 272 -0.64 28.14 7.56
CA PHE A 272 -1.13 29.51 7.57
C PHE A 272 -2.66 29.56 7.61
N VAL A 273 -3.36 28.81 6.74
CA VAL A 273 -4.83 28.76 6.72
C VAL A 273 -5.37 28.22 8.04
N LEU A 274 -4.74 27.17 8.60
CA LEU A 274 -5.13 26.60 9.88
C LEU A 274 -5.08 27.62 11.02
N ILE A 275 -4.07 28.48 11.06
CA ILE A 275 -3.89 29.51 12.09
C ILE A 275 -4.78 30.74 11.83
N ALA A 276 -4.94 31.13 10.57
CA ALA A 276 -5.67 32.33 10.19
C ALA A 276 -7.19 32.15 10.11
N GLY A 277 -7.66 30.92 9.83
CA GLY A 277 -9.07 30.56 9.81
C GLY A 277 -9.60 30.08 11.18
N PRO A 278 -10.85 29.57 11.25
CA PRO A 278 -11.43 29.05 12.48
C PRO A 278 -10.81 27.69 12.84
N THR A 279 -9.63 27.72 13.48
CA THR A 279 -8.80 26.55 13.80
C THR A 279 -9.57 25.42 14.47
N ILE A 280 -10.36 25.75 15.49
CA ILE A 280 -11.12 24.75 16.27
C ILE A 280 -12.17 24.07 15.38
N PHE A 281 -12.92 24.84 14.58
CA PHE A 281 -13.91 24.29 13.66
C PHE A 281 -13.26 23.32 12.66
N MET A 282 -12.13 23.69 12.05
CA MET A 282 -11.42 22.84 11.09
C MET A 282 -10.96 21.52 11.71
N LEU A 283 -10.40 21.57 12.93
CA LEU A 283 -9.90 20.39 13.65
C LEU A 283 -11.03 19.49 14.14
N GLU A 284 -12.07 20.05 14.77
CA GLU A 284 -13.21 19.28 15.29
C GLU A 284 -14.00 18.63 14.15
N THR A 285 -14.29 19.38 13.09
CA THR A 285 -14.96 18.84 11.89
C THR A 285 -14.10 17.78 11.22
N GLY A 286 -12.79 17.99 11.13
CA GLY A 286 -11.86 16.98 10.61
C GLY A 286 -11.90 15.68 11.41
N LEU A 287 -11.87 15.75 12.74
CA LEU A 287 -11.96 14.58 13.62
C LEU A 287 -13.31 13.86 13.51
N ASP A 288 -14.42 14.60 13.44
CA ASP A 288 -15.75 14.02 13.18
C ASP A 288 -15.78 13.29 11.83
N SER A 289 -15.25 13.92 10.77
CA SER A 289 -15.15 13.29 9.44
C SER A 289 -14.38 11.98 9.47
N ILE A 290 -13.25 11.89 10.20
CA ILE A 290 -12.51 10.61 10.36
C ILE A 290 -13.41 9.56 10.99
N GLY A 291 -14.04 9.88 12.12
CA GLY A 291 -14.89 8.94 12.85
C GLY A 291 -16.04 8.43 11.98
N ARG A 292 -16.68 9.36 11.24
CA ARG A 292 -17.78 9.05 10.32
C ARG A 292 -17.35 8.19 9.14
N MET A 293 -16.23 8.53 8.49
CA MET A 293 -15.69 7.78 7.36
C MET A 293 -15.30 6.37 7.76
N LEU A 294 -14.59 6.19 8.88
CA LEU A 294 -14.20 4.86 9.35
C LEU A 294 -15.41 4.00 9.73
N SER A 295 -16.42 4.60 10.38
CA SER A 295 -17.64 3.87 10.78
C SER A 295 -18.50 3.44 9.59
N ASN A 296 -18.43 4.17 8.48
CA ASN A 296 -19.24 3.93 7.28
C ASN A 296 -18.42 3.46 6.07
N PHE A 297 -17.15 3.11 6.25
CA PHE A 297 -16.20 2.86 5.16
C PHE A 297 -16.74 1.88 4.11
N PHE A 298 -17.26 0.74 4.55
CA PHE A 298 -17.78 -0.28 3.64
C PHE A 298 -19.10 0.12 2.99
N VAL A 299 -19.94 0.89 3.69
CA VAL A 299 -21.18 1.44 3.11
C VAL A 299 -20.83 2.39 1.97
N MET A 300 -19.91 3.33 2.21
CA MET A 300 -19.43 4.26 1.18
C MET A 300 -18.77 3.53 0.01
N ALA A 301 -17.95 2.51 0.28
CA ALA A 301 -17.23 1.76 -0.76
C ALA A 301 -18.09 0.86 -1.64
N THR A 302 -19.28 0.46 -1.17
CA THR A 302 -20.18 -0.47 -1.89
C THR A 302 -21.46 0.18 -2.38
N TRP A 303 -21.70 1.46 -2.05
CA TRP A 303 -22.91 2.15 -2.46
C TRP A 303 -22.89 2.45 -3.97
N ALA A 304 -23.78 1.78 -4.70
CA ALA A 304 -23.97 1.94 -6.15
C ALA A 304 -25.37 2.49 -6.50
N GLU A 305 -26.11 2.98 -5.50
CA GLU A 305 -27.48 3.49 -5.64
C GLU A 305 -28.43 2.57 -6.46
N PRO A 306 -28.54 1.27 -6.14
CA PRO A 306 -29.29 0.33 -6.99
C PRO A 306 -30.80 0.58 -7.04
N PHE A 307 -31.35 1.29 -6.06
CA PHE A 307 -32.77 1.62 -5.98
C PHE A 307 -33.11 2.99 -6.60
N GLY A 308 -32.10 3.78 -7.00
CA GLY A 308 -32.31 5.11 -7.58
C GLY A 308 -33.23 5.05 -8.80
N GLY A 309 -34.28 5.86 -8.80
CA GLY A 309 -35.26 5.92 -9.89
C GLY A 309 -36.39 4.90 -9.81
N TYR A 310 -36.44 4.08 -8.76
CA TYR A 310 -37.57 3.18 -8.49
C TYR A 310 -38.50 3.75 -7.43
N GLY A 311 -39.80 3.85 -7.72
CA GLY A 311 -40.80 4.28 -6.75
C GLY A 311 -40.50 5.68 -6.18
N SER A 312 -40.33 5.77 -4.86
CA SER A 312 -39.99 7.02 -4.15
C SER A 312 -38.50 7.25 -3.98
N PHE A 313 -37.63 6.35 -4.46
CA PHE A 313 -36.19 6.52 -4.37
C PHE A 313 -35.71 7.48 -5.45
N GLU A 314 -35.28 8.67 -5.05
CA GLU A 314 -34.64 9.63 -5.96
C GLU A 314 -33.33 9.04 -6.52
N ASN A 315 -33.04 9.33 -7.78
CA ASN A 315 -31.79 8.93 -8.42
C ASN A 315 -30.79 10.08 -8.36
N THR A 316 -29.94 10.08 -7.32
CA THR A 316 -28.97 11.15 -7.08
C THR A 316 -27.79 11.12 -8.05
N HIS A 317 -27.49 9.96 -8.66
CA HIS A 317 -26.29 9.70 -9.46
C HIS A 317 -24.97 9.98 -8.71
N PHE A 318 -25.02 10.08 -7.38
CA PHE A 318 -23.83 10.42 -6.59
C PHE A 318 -22.68 9.43 -6.80
N PRO A 319 -22.86 8.09 -6.68
CA PRO A 319 -21.73 7.19 -6.86
C PRO A 319 -21.19 7.20 -8.29
N GLN A 320 -22.01 7.51 -9.30
CA GLN A 320 -21.64 7.62 -10.71
C GLN A 320 -20.77 8.84 -10.97
N ASP A 321 -21.20 10.01 -10.48
CA ASP A 321 -20.53 11.28 -10.73
C ASP A 321 -19.28 11.48 -9.87
N TRP A 322 -19.20 10.80 -8.73
CA TRP A 322 -18.10 10.96 -7.78
C TRP A 322 -17.30 9.69 -7.57
N THR A 323 -17.85 8.67 -6.92
CA THR A 323 -17.06 7.51 -6.46
C THR A 323 -16.49 6.71 -7.63
N ILE A 324 -17.29 6.44 -8.66
CA ILE A 324 -16.88 5.74 -9.87
C ILE A 324 -15.91 6.60 -10.68
N PHE A 325 -16.18 7.90 -10.81
CA PHE A 325 -15.24 8.85 -11.43
C PHE A 325 -13.88 8.80 -10.74
N TYR A 326 -13.81 8.87 -9.41
CA TYR A 326 -12.56 8.83 -8.66
C TYR A 326 -11.84 7.49 -8.81
N TRP A 327 -12.52 6.35 -8.71
CA TRP A 327 -11.87 5.06 -8.95
C TRP A 327 -11.33 4.93 -10.36
N ALA A 328 -12.06 5.42 -11.37
CA ALA A 328 -11.52 5.46 -12.72
C ALA A 328 -10.33 6.40 -12.86
N TRP A 329 -10.40 7.57 -12.22
CA TRP A 329 -9.33 8.57 -12.24
C TRP A 329 -8.05 8.06 -11.57
N TRP A 330 -8.16 7.46 -10.38
CA TRP A 330 -7.03 6.84 -9.70
C TRP A 330 -6.48 5.67 -10.48
N LEU A 331 -7.33 4.89 -11.14
CA LEU A 331 -6.90 3.78 -11.97
C LEU A 331 -6.07 4.23 -13.18
N VAL A 332 -6.47 5.30 -13.88
CA VAL A 332 -5.69 5.84 -15.00
C VAL A 332 -4.38 6.52 -14.56
N PHE A 333 -4.32 7.01 -13.31
CA PHE A 333 -3.10 7.57 -12.72
C PHE A 333 -2.19 6.55 -12.02
N ALA A 334 -2.74 5.40 -11.63
CA ALA A 334 -2.01 4.32 -10.97
C ALA A 334 -0.70 3.94 -11.66
N PRO A 335 -0.62 3.86 -13.00
CA PRO A 335 0.64 3.76 -13.73
C PRO A 335 1.76 4.71 -13.28
N SER A 336 1.46 6.00 -13.32
CA SER A 336 2.44 7.03 -13.04
C SER A 336 2.79 7.07 -11.57
N MET A 337 1.76 6.96 -10.73
CA MET A 337 1.94 6.92 -9.29
C MET A 337 2.66 5.66 -8.83
N GLY A 338 2.38 4.52 -9.46
CA GLY A 338 2.99 3.25 -9.11
C GLY A 338 4.47 3.22 -9.39
N LEU A 339 4.91 3.79 -10.52
CA LEU A 339 6.35 3.95 -10.78
C LEU A 339 6.99 4.90 -9.77
N PHE A 340 6.35 6.03 -9.49
CA PHE A 340 6.86 6.99 -8.49
C PHE A 340 7.05 6.31 -7.12
N VAL A 341 6.01 5.64 -6.62
CA VAL A 341 6.03 4.92 -5.34
C VAL A 341 7.09 3.82 -5.35
N ALA A 342 7.19 3.04 -6.43
CA ALA A 342 8.23 2.02 -6.57
C ALA A 342 9.63 2.63 -6.44
N ARG A 343 9.90 3.72 -7.17
CA ARG A 343 11.22 4.38 -7.23
C ARG A 343 11.68 4.91 -5.87
N ILE A 344 10.80 5.58 -5.14
CA ILE A 344 11.14 6.16 -3.83
C ILE A 344 11.17 5.11 -2.70
N SER A 345 10.75 3.88 -2.97
CA SER A 345 10.64 2.80 -1.98
C SER A 345 11.79 1.79 -2.02
N ARG A 346 12.86 2.07 -2.79
CA ARG A 346 14.08 1.25 -2.82
C ARG A 346 14.66 1.00 -1.42
N GLY A 347 15.03 -0.24 -1.14
CA GLY A 347 15.59 -0.70 0.13
C GLY A 347 14.56 -0.94 1.24
N ARG A 348 13.25 -0.78 0.98
CA ARG A 348 12.16 -1.10 1.91
C ARG A 348 11.56 -2.46 1.63
N THR A 349 10.86 -3.05 2.59
CA THR A 349 10.02 -4.23 2.30
C THR A 349 8.75 -3.84 1.56
N ILE A 350 8.16 -4.78 0.82
CA ILE A 350 6.86 -4.57 0.15
C ILE A 350 5.80 -4.15 1.18
N LYS A 351 5.79 -4.77 2.36
CA LYS A 351 4.89 -4.38 3.47
C LYS A 351 5.07 -2.92 3.84
N GLN A 352 6.30 -2.46 4.05
CA GLN A 352 6.58 -1.07 4.39
C GLN A 352 6.11 -0.12 3.29
N MET A 353 6.39 -0.44 2.02
CA MET A 353 5.91 0.34 0.88
C MET A 353 4.39 0.46 0.86
N VAL A 354 3.68 -0.68 0.97
CA VAL A 354 2.22 -0.73 0.91
C VAL A 354 1.58 0.01 2.08
N SER A 355 1.95 -0.33 3.32
CA SER A 355 1.33 0.25 4.51
C SER A 355 1.64 1.75 4.63
N GLY A 356 2.89 2.15 4.36
CA GLY A 356 3.27 3.55 4.47
C GLY A 356 2.72 4.41 3.33
N SER A 357 2.58 3.89 2.11
CA SER A 357 1.93 4.63 1.01
C SER A 357 0.46 4.88 1.28
N ILE A 358 -0.27 3.86 1.75
CA ILE A 358 -1.68 4.03 2.15
C ILE A 358 -1.80 5.02 3.29
N PHE A 359 -0.98 4.89 4.34
CA PHE A 359 -1.08 5.73 5.54
C PHE A 359 -0.67 7.19 5.27
N PHE A 360 0.56 7.44 4.84
CA PHE A 360 1.07 8.81 4.64
C PHE A 360 0.38 9.50 3.47
N GLY A 361 0.04 8.74 2.44
CA GLY A 361 -0.71 9.25 1.31
C GLY A 361 -2.11 9.74 1.72
N SER A 362 -2.89 8.88 2.40
CA SER A 362 -4.25 9.24 2.85
C SER A 362 -4.24 10.37 3.86
N LEU A 363 -3.29 10.34 4.81
CA LEU A 363 -3.12 11.41 5.80
C LEU A 363 -2.82 12.74 5.11
N GLY A 364 -2.09 12.70 3.99
CA GLY A 364 -1.80 13.90 3.23
C GLY A 364 -3.04 14.55 2.64
N CYS A 365 -3.85 13.77 1.93
CA CYS A 365 -5.12 14.25 1.40
C CYS A 365 -6.03 14.78 2.51
N PHE A 366 -6.10 14.01 3.61
CA PHE A 366 -6.89 14.35 4.78
C PHE A 366 -6.59 15.76 5.29
N LEU A 367 -5.32 16.14 5.39
CA LEU A 367 -4.94 17.48 5.86
C LEU A 367 -5.46 18.60 4.94
N PHE A 368 -5.50 18.39 3.62
CA PHE A 368 -6.06 19.38 2.70
C PHE A 368 -7.57 19.54 2.89
N PHE A 369 -8.32 18.44 2.98
CA PHE A 369 -9.78 18.50 3.21
C PHE A 369 -10.12 19.07 4.59
N MET A 370 -9.38 18.65 5.63
CA MET A 370 -9.56 19.13 6.99
C MET A 370 -9.34 20.64 7.10
N ILE A 371 -8.39 21.20 6.34
CA ILE A 371 -8.02 22.61 6.45
C ILE A 371 -8.74 23.42 5.38
N LEU A 372 -8.45 23.21 4.10
CA LEU A 372 -9.00 24.03 3.01
C LEU A 372 -10.50 23.78 2.81
N GLY A 373 -10.93 22.52 2.88
CA GLY A 373 -12.33 22.14 2.67
C GLY A 373 -13.21 22.68 3.79
N ASN A 374 -12.83 22.40 5.05
CA ASN A 374 -13.56 22.91 6.20
C ASN A 374 -13.44 24.44 6.36
N TYR A 375 -12.36 25.06 5.88
CA TYR A 375 -12.30 26.53 5.80
C TYR A 375 -13.42 27.08 4.90
N GLY A 376 -13.53 26.57 3.67
CA GLY A 376 -14.61 26.95 2.76
C GLY A 376 -16.01 26.68 3.33
N LEU A 377 -16.19 25.51 3.93
CA LEU A 377 -17.45 25.14 4.60
C LEU A 377 -17.78 26.10 5.74
N SER A 378 -16.80 26.49 6.55
CA SER A 378 -17.00 27.42 7.66
C SER A 378 -17.52 28.78 7.22
N LEU A 379 -17.01 29.31 6.11
CA LEU A 379 -17.45 30.60 5.55
C LEU A 379 -18.89 30.53 5.03
N GLN A 380 -19.29 29.40 4.44
CA GLN A 380 -20.66 29.18 4.00
C GLN A 380 -21.63 29.10 5.18
N LEU A 381 -21.29 28.34 6.22
CA LEU A 381 -22.16 28.12 7.36
C LEU A 381 -22.26 29.34 8.28
N SER A 382 -21.19 30.13 8.39
CA SER A 382 -21.22 31.38 9.16
C SER A 382 -21.95 32.52 8.44
N GLY A 383 -22.16 32.38 7.12
CA GLY A 383 -22.70 33.44 6.26
C GLY A 383 -21.71 34.54 5.92
N GLU A 384 -20.42 34.37 6.25
CA GLU A 384 -19.36 35.32 5.88
C GLU A 384 -19.17 35.38 4.35
N MET A 385 -19.36 34.25 3.66
CA MET A 385 -19.32 34.19 2.20
C MET A 385 -20.20 33.07 1.66
N ASP A 386 -21.05 33.38 0.67
CA ASP A 386 -21.85 32.40 -0.06
C ASP A 386 -21.02 31.72 -1.17
N ILE A 387 -20.17 30.78 -0.75
CA ILE A 387 -19.31 29.97 -1.64
C ILE A 387 -20.16 29.19 -2.65
N VAL A 388 -21.28 28.62 -2.22
CA VAL A 388 -22.20 27.86 -3.07
C VAL A 388 -22.83 28.75 -4.14
N GLY A 389 -23.27 29.97 -3.77
CA GLY A 389 -23.76 30.95 -4.74
C GLY A 389 -22.71 31.37 -5.76
N ILE A 390 -21.45 31.60 -5.33
CA ILE A 390 -20.34 31.92 -6.25
C ILE A 390 -20.03 30.75 -7.17
N LEU A 391 -20.02 29.52 -6.64
CA LEU A 391 -19.83 28.31 -7.43
C LEU A 391 -20.88 28.20 -8.55
N ASN A 392 -22.15 28.45 -8.24
CA ASN A 392 -23.24 28.31 -9.19
C ASN A 392 -23.29 29.43 -10.24
N THR A 393 -22.83 30.64 -9.90
CA THR A 393 -22.91 31.81 -10.77
C THR A 393 -21.64 32.10 -11.56
N GLN A 394 -20.47 31.83 -10.96
CA GLN A 394 -19.15 32.19 -11.50
C GLN A 394 -18.21 30.99 -11.66
N GLY A 395 -18.59 29.81 -11.15
CA GLY A 395 -17.82 28.58 -11.28
C GLY A 395 -16.86 28.31 -10.13
N ALA A 396 -16.36 27.07 -10.09
CA ALA A 396 -15.56 26.54 -9.00
C ALA A 396 -14.22 27.27 -8.79
N THR A 397 -13.50 27.62 -9.87
CA THR A 397 -12.23 28.35 -9.75
C THR A 397 -12.46 29.70 -9.08
N LYS A 398 -13.52 30.42 -9.46
CA LYS A 398 -13.84 31.70 -8.83
C LYS A 398 -14.18 31.55 -7.35
N ALA A 399 -14.95 30.52 -7.01
CA ALA A 399 -15.29 30.21 -5.62
C ALA A 399 -14.03 29.95 -4.77
N ILE A 400 -13.07 29.18 -5.28
CA ILE A 400 -11.79 28.89 -4.61
C ILE A 400 -11.00 30.18 -4.35
N PHE A 401 -10.80 31.02 -5.36
CA PHE A 401 -10.03 32.26 -5.18
C PHE A 401 -10.78 33.30 -4.34
N SER A 402 -12.12 33.31 -4.37
CA SER A 402 -12.93 34.16 -3.49
C SER A 402 -12.75 33.72 -2.03
N MET A 403 -12.84 32.42 -1.75
CA MET A 403 -12.54 31.82 -0.45
C MET A 403 -11.15 32.23 0.03
N LEU A 404 -10.10 32.06 -0.79
CA LEU A 404 -8.73 32.42 -0.39
C LEU A 404 -8.53 33.92 -0.17
N SER A 405 -9.30 34.79 -0.83
CA SER A 405 -9.18 36.24 -0.68
C SER A 405 -9.71 36.76 0.66
N THR A 406 -10.54 35.96 1.37
CA THR A 406 -11.01 36.29 2.72
C THR A 406 -9.94 36.17 3.79
N LEU A 407 -8.86 35.42 3.52
CA LEU A 407 -7.76 35.25 4.47
C LEU A 407 -6.97 36.56 4.64
N PRO A 408 -6.35 36.78 5.81
CA PRO A 408 -5.37 37.84 6.00
C PRO A 408 -4.29 37.77 4.91
N MET A 409 -3.92 38.92 4.36
CA MET A 409 -2.97 39.00 3.23
C MET A 409 -3.43 38.18 2.00
N GLY A 410 -4.74 38.15 1.70
CA GLY A 410 -5.33 37.36 0.62
C GLY A 410 -4.59 37.41 -0.71
N THR A 411 -4.08 38.57 -1.14
CA THR A 411 -3.26 38.68 -2.37
C THR A 411 -1.97 37.85 -2.31
N LEU A 412 -1.28 37.81 -1.17
CA LEU A 412 -0.09 36.98 -0.97
C LEU A 412 -0.46 35.50 -0.95
N VAL A 413 -1.55 35.13 -0.27
CA VAL A 413 -2.06 33.75 -0.23
C VAL A 413 -2.36 33.26 -1.64
N ILE A 414 -3.07 34.08 -2.42
CA ILE A 414 -3.41 33.80 -3.82
C ILE A 414 -2.16 33.70 -4.70
N ALA A 415 -1.16 34.56 -4.50
CA ALA A 415 0.10 34.47 -5.21
C ALA A 415 0.82 33.15 -4.93
N VAL A 416 0.95 32.76 -3.65
CA VAL A 416 1.56 31.49 -3.24
C VAL A 416 0.77 30.30 -3.79
N PHE A 417 -0.56 30.31 -3.66
CA PHE A 417 -1.44 29.26 -4.16
C PHE A 417 -1.32 29.08 -5.69
N THR A 418 -1.27 30.19 -6.44
CA THR A 418 -1.10 30.16 -7.90
C THR A 418 0.26 29.58 -8.29
N ILE A 419 1.34 29.96 -7.59
CA ILE A 419 2.68 29.41 -7.81
C ILE A 419 2.69 27.89 -7.53
N LEU A 420 2.08 27.46 -6.43
CA LEU A 420 1.95 26.04 -6.10
C LEU A 420 1.18 25.28 -7.19
N CYS A 421 0.09 25.83 -7.72
CA CYS A 421 -0.64 25.22 -8.83
C CYS A 421 0.25 24.98 -10.06
N VAL A 422 1.08 25.97 -10.42
CA VAL A 422 2.03 25.85 -11.54
C VAL A 422 3.08 24.76 -11.25
N ILE A 423 3.68 24.76 -10.06
CA ILE A 423 4.74 23.79 -9.70
C ILE A 423 4.18 22.36 -9.59
N PHE A 424 3.03 22.17 -8.94
CA PHE A 424 2.36 20.87 -8.86
C PHE A 424 2.03 20.33 -10.25
N THR A 425 1.47 21.19 -11.12
CA THR A 425 1.16 20.83 -12.50
C THR A 425 2.45 20.40 -13.20
N ALA A 426 3.48 21.25 -13.20
CA ALA A 426 4.74 20.94 -13.87
C ALA A 426 5.38 19.62 -13.39
N THR A 427 5.41 19.38 -12.08
CA THR A 427 5.98 18.16 -11.48
C THR A 427 5.20 16.90 -11.86
N THR A 428 3.87 17.00 -11.87
CA THR A 428 2.98 15.89 -12.22
C THR A 428 3.16 15.50 -13.69
N PHE A 429 3.15 16.47 -14.61
CA PHE A 429 3.22 16.19 -16.04
C PHE A 429 4.61 15.79 -16.51
N ASP A 430 5.67 16.29 -15.88
CA ASP A 430 7.00 15.78 -16.11
C ASP A 430 7.08 14.27 -15.81
N SER A 431 6.54 13.84 -14.67
CA SER A 431 6.46 12.42 -14.28
C SER A 431 5.65 11.59 -15.28
N ILE A 432 4.47 12.06 -15.71
CA ILE A 432 3.65 11.35 -16.71
C ILE A 432 4.40 11.23 -18.04
N SER A 433 5.03 12.32 -18.51
CA SER A 433 5.78 12.32 -19.77
C SER A 433 6.97 11.36 -19.75
N TYR A 434 7.64 11.24 -18.59
CA TYR A 434 8.71 10.27 -18.37
C TYR A 434 8.20 8.83 -18.48
N ILE A 435 7.05 8.53 -17.86
CA ILE A 435 6.45 7.18 -17.90
C ILE A 435 6.01 6.82 -19.32
N LEU A 436 5.33 7.73 -20.02
CA LEU A 436 4.94 7.50 -21.41
C LEU A 436 6.15 7.25 -22.31
N ALA A 437 7.21 8.04 -22.15
CA ALA A 437 8.46 7.84 -22.87
C ALA A 437 9.12 6.48 -22.53
N SER A 438 9.01 6.03 -21.27
CA SER A 438 9.54 4.73 -20.85
C SER A 438 8.80 3.56 -21.50
N VAL A 439 7.47 3.60 -21.51
CA VAL A 439 6.62 2.50 -22.01
C VAL A 439 6.80 2.29 -23.52
N VAL A 440 7.04 3.36 -24.28
CA VAL A 440 7.25 3.29 -25.74
C VAL A 440 8.71 3.03 -26.15
N GLN A 441 9.59 2.70 -25.20
CA GLN A 441 10.98 2.36 -25.47
C GLN A 441 11.25 0.88 -25.19
N ASN A 442 12.03 0.22 -26.06
CA ASN A 442 12.36 -1.19 -25.91
C ASN A 442 13.36 -1.46 -24.77
N ASN A 443 14.23 -0.50 -24.49
CA ASN A 443 15.21 -0.58 -23.41
C ASN A 443 15.39 0.80 -22.78
N VAL A 444 15.28 0.86 -21.45
CA VAL A 444 15.49 2.08 -20.66
C VAL A 444 16.55 1.73 -19.60
N THR A 445 17.80 2.11 -19.85
CA THR A 445 18.90 1.78 -18.92
C THR A 445 18.89 2.65 -17.67
N GLU A 446 18.60 3.95 -17.80
CA GLU A 446 18.51 4.89 -16.67
C GLU A 446 17.39 5.91 -16.88
N GLU A 447 17.41 6.62 -18.02
CA GLU A 447 16.36 7.57 -18.39
C GLU A 447 15.87 7.34 -19.83
N PRO A 448 14.57 7.56 -20.10
CA PRO A 448 14.02 7.65 -21.45
C PRO A 448 14.71 8.74 -22.26
N MET A 449 14.68 8.60 -23.59
CA MET A 449 15.30 9.56 -24.49
C MET A 449 14.67 10.95 -24.33
N ARG A 450 15.50 11.99 -24.18
CA ARG A 450 15.06 13.38 -23.95
C ARG A 450 14.03 13.87 -24.97
N TRP A 451 14.25 13.59 -26.26
CA TRP A 451 13.31 13.98 -27.32
C TRP A 451 11.95 13.29 -27.17
N ASN A 452 11.95 12.02 -26.75
CA ASN A 452 10.74 11.21 -26.57
C ASN A 452 9.92 11.74 -25.38
N ARG A 453 10.59 12.09 -24.27
CA ARG A 453 9.93 12.78 -23.14
C ARG A 453 9.28 14.09 -23.58
N MET A 454 10.02 14.93 -24.31
CA MET A 454 9.51 16.20 -24.81
C MET A 454 8.33 16.01 -25.78
N PHE A 455 8.39 14.99 -26.64
CA PHE A 455 7.28 14.63 -27.53
C PHE A 455 6.00 14.29 -26.74
N TRP A 456 6.10 13.44 -25.72
CA TRP A 456 4.95 13.07 -24.89
C TRP A 456 4.46 14.23 -24.03
N ALA A 457 5.36 15.08 -23.54
CA ALA A 457 5.00 16.30 -22.80
C ALA A 457 4.04 17.20 -23.60
N PHE A 458 4.31 17.43 -24.90
CA PHE A 458 3.39 18.18 -25.77
C PHE A 458 2.18 17.36 -26.22
N THR A 459 2.33 16.05 -26.42
CA THR A 459 1.20 15.19 -26.81
C THR A 459 0.12 15.17 -25.72
N LEU A 460 0.52 15.21 -24.45
CA LEU A 460 -0.37 15.23 -23.28
C LEU A 460 -1.28 16.46 -23.24
N SER A 461 -0.87 17.60 -23.81
CA SER A 461 -1.72 18.80 -23.82
C SER A 461 -2.82 18.75 -24.88
N PHE A 462 -2.75 17.84 -25.85
CA PHE A 462 -3.65 17.85 -27.00
C PHE A 462 -5.09 17.43 -26.65
N LEU A 463 -5.25 16.28 -25.99
CA LEU A 463 -6.56 15.80 -25.55
C LEU A 463 -7.27 16.79 -24.60
N PRO A 464 -6.66 17.27 -23.50
CA PRO A 464 -7.30 18.26 -22.63
C PRO A 464 -7.68 19.54 -23.37
N THR A 465 -6.81 20.06 -24.26
CA THR A 465 -7.15 21.25 -25.06
C THR A 465 -8.46 21.05 -25.82
N VAL A 466 -8.63 19.90 -26.47
CA VAL A 466 -9.85 19.60 -27.24
C VAL A 466 -11.06 19.41 -26.34
N LEU A 467 -10.92 18.69 -25.22
CA LEU A 467 -12.02 18.49 -24.28
C LEU A 467 -12.47 19.81 -23.62
N MET A 468 -11.55 20.76 -23.38
CA MET A 468 -11.87 22.10 -22.88
C MET A 468 -12.69 22.93 -23.87
N PHE A 469 -12.58 22.69 -25.18
CA PHE A 469 -13.46 23.32 -26.19
C PHE A 469 -14.83 22.67 -26.29
N LEU A 470 -14.94 21.38 -25.94
CA LEU A 470 -16.16 20.59 -26.12
C LEU A 470 -17.13 20.68 -24.95
N GLY A 471 -16.64 20.95 -23.75
CA GLY A 471 -17.52 21.09 -22.60
C GLY A 471 -16.81 21.37 -21.28
N GLY A 472 -17.63 21.46 -20.24
CA GLY A 472 -17.17 21.66 -18.86
C GLY A 472 -16.61 20.39 -18.23
N LEU A 473 -16.61 20.38 -16.89
CA LEU A 473 -16.04 19.31 -16.06
C LEU A 473 -16.45 17.88 -16.47
N SER A 474 -17.71 17.66 -16.82
CA SER A 474 -18.25 16.33 -17.19
C SER A 474 -17.50 15.67 -18.36
N THR A 475 -17.09 16.48 -19.35
CA THR A 475 -16.34 16.01 -20.52
C THR A 475 -14.94 15.50 -20.11
N LEU A 476 -14.29 16.22 -19.18
CA LEU A 476 -13.00 15.86 -18.63
C LEU A 476 -13.08 14.59 -17.76
N GLN A 477 -14.14 14.44 -16.96
CA GLN A 477 -14.37 13.23 -16.15
C GLN A 477 -14.56 12.00 -17.02
N THR A 478 -15.29 12.14 -18.12
CA THR A 478 -15.57 11.02 -19.05
C THR A 478 -14.28 10.44 -19.64
N ALA A 479 -13.28 11.27 -19.94
CA ALA A 479 -12.01 10.81 -20.47
C ALA A 479 -11.27 9.86 -19.49
N ALA A 480 -11.30 10.18 -18.19
CA ALA A 480 -10.75 9.30 -17.16
C ALA A 480 -11.56 8.00 -17.02
N ILE A 481 -12.89 8.09 -17.04
CA ILE A 481 -13.79 6.93 -16.94
C ILE A 481 -13.53 5.95 -18.09
N VAL A 482 -13.65 6.43 -19.33
CA VAL A 482 -13.45 5.60 -20.53
C VAL A 482 -12.02 5.07 -20.61
N GLY A 483 -11.02 5.89 -20.27
CA GLY A 483 -9.61 5.48 -20.22
C GLY A 483 -9.33 4.40 -19.16
N GLY A 484 -10.09 4.39 -18.06
CA GLY A 484 -9.95 3.43 -16.97
C GLY A 484 -10.50 2.03 -17.27
N LEU A 485 -11.46 1.90 -18.20
CA LEU A 485 -12.11 0.62 -18.49
C LEU A 485 -11.13 -0.51 -18.86
N PRO A 486 -10.23 -0.35 -19.85
CA PRO A 486 -9.27 -1.41 -20.17
C PRO A 486 -8.30 -1.68 -19.00
N LEU A 487 -8.03 -0.66 -18.18
CA LEU A 487 -7.17 -0.80 -17.02
C LEU A 487 -7.79 -1.62 -15.89
N LEU A 488 -9.11 -1.81 -15.85
CA LEU A 488 -9.77 -2.71 -14.88
C LEU A 488 -9.22 -4.14 -15.03
N VAL A 489 -9.24 -4.65 -16.25
CA VAL A 489 -8.77 -6.01 -16.57
C VAL A 489 -7.26 -6.10 -16.36
N ILE A 490 -6.51 -5.10 -16.83
CA ILE A 490 -5.05 -5.05 -16.66
C ILE A 490 -4.67 -5.03 -15.18
N SER A 491 -5.40 -4.32 -14.34
CA SER A 491 -5.14 -4.24 -12.90
C SER A 491 -5.36 -5.57 -12.20
N VAL A 492 -6.43 -6.30 -12.53
CA VAL A 492 -6.63 -7.66 -12.03
C VAL A 492 -5.49 -8.58 -12.45
N MET A 493 -5.07 -8.50 -13.72
CA MET A 493 -3.92 -9.28 -14.19
C MET A 493 -2.63 -8.90 -13.46
N LEU A 494 -2.40 -7.62 -13.13
CA LEU A 494 -1.23 -7.18 -12.38
C LEU A 494 -1.23 -7.71 -10.94
N MET A 495 -2.38 -7.72 -10.26
CA MET A 495 -2.50 -8.33 -8.93
C MET A 495 -2.17 -9.83 -8.97
N ILE A 496 -2.72 -10.57 -9.94
CA ILE A 496 -2.41 -12.00 -10.13
C ILE A 496 -0.93 -12.20 -10.45
N SER A 497 -0.37 -11.35 -11.31
CA SER A 497 1.03 -11.41 -11.72
C SER A 497 1.98 -11.24 -10.53
N ALA A 498 1.71 -10.25 -9.68
CA ALA A 498 2.46 -10.00 -8.45
C ALA A 498 2.48 -11.24 -7.54
N VAL A 499 1.33 -11.86 -7.29
CA VAL A 499 1.23 -13.08 -6.47
C VAL A 499 2.01 -14.23 -7.11
N ARG A 500 1.83 -14.48 -8.41
CA ARG A 500 2.52 -15.57 -9.11
C ARG A 500 4.03 -15.40 -9.08
N ALA A 501 4.53 -14.20 -9.40
CA ALA A 501 5.97 -13.93 -9.46
C ALA A 501 6.63 -14.10 -8.09
N THR A 502 6.07 -13.45 -7.07
CA THR A 502 6.61 -13.49 -5.70
C THR A 502 6.51 -14.88 -5.08
N SER A 503 5.36 -15.56 -5.21
CA SER A 503 5.18 -16.90 -4.66
C SER A 503 6.09 -17.92 -5.33
N LEU A 504 6.32 -17.78 -6.65
CA LEU A 504 7.27 -18.64 -7.36
C LEU A 504 8.67 -18.46 -6.78
N ASP A 505 9.12 -17.22 -6.57
CA ASP A 505 10.47 -16.96 -6.07
C ASP A 505 10.68 -17.36 -4.61
N LEU A 506 9.68 -17.12 -3.76
CA LEU A 506 9.73 -17.54 -2.36
C LEU A 506 9.90 -19.06 -2.25
N ARG A 507 9.20 -19.84 -3.08
CA ARG A 507 9.31 -21.31 -3.10
C ARG A 507 10.65 -21.86 -3.61
N HIS A 508 11.43 -21.03 -4.31
CA HIS A 508 12.75 -21.42 -4.84
C HIS A 508 13.91 -20.86 -4.00
N GLN A 509 13.64 -20.30 -2.82
CA GLN A 509 14.70 -19.94 -1.87
C GLN A 509 15.30 -21.20 -1.25
N GLU A 510 16.62 -21.22 -1.04
CA GLU A 510 17.33 -22.38 -0.47
C GLU A 510 16.80 -22.74 0.93
N ASP A 511 16.40 -21.74 1.71
CA ASP A 511 15.85 -21.90 3.07
C ASP A 511 14.33 -22.13 3.11
N TYR A 512 13.66 -22.22 1.95
CA TYR A 512 12.22 -22.44 1.92
C TYR A 512 11.88 -23.89 2.33
N VAL A 513 11.26 -24.01 3.49
CA VAL A 513 10.67 -25.27 3.96
C VAL A 513 9.17 -25.19 3.67
N GLU A 514 8.65 -26.14 2.89
CA GLU A 514 7.19 -26.24 2.74
C GLU A 514 6.57 -26.41 4.13
N PRO A 515 5.49 -25.68 4.46
CA PRO A 515 4.79 -25.87 5.73
C PRO A 515 4.12 -27.25 5.74
N THR A 516 4.91 -28.28 6.04
CA THR A 516 4.49 -29.66 6.24
C THR A 516 4.37 -29.91 7.73
N ILE A 517 3.27 -30.55 8.13
CA ILE A 517 3.19 -31.13 9.47
C ILE A 517 4.03 -32.39 9.42
N ASN A 518 5.22 -32.36 10.00
CA ASN A 518 6.05 -33.55 10.15
C ASN A 518 5.43 -34.44 11.24
N ILE A 519 4.60 -35.40 10.82
CA ILE A 519 4.00 -36.36 11.74
C ILE A 519 5.09 -37.22 12.42
N GLU A 520 6.25 -37.39 11.78
CA GLU A 520 7.42 -38.11 12.32
C GLU A 520 8.14 -37.36 13.46
N ASP A 521 7.96 -36.04 13.58
CA ASP A 521 8.49 -35.25 14.72
C ASP A 521 7.60 -35.39 15.97
N LEU A 522 6.40 -35.96 15.81
CA LEU A 522 5.54 -36.33 16.93
C LEU A 522 5.96 -37.71 17.46
N PRO A 523 5.84 -37.95 18.78
CA PRO A 523 6.11 -39.28 19.34
C PRO A 523 5.31 -40.36 18.61
N GLU A 524 5.94 -41.51 18.30
CA GLU A 524 5.29 -42.63 17.58
C GLU A 524 3.99 -43.10 18.23
N MET A 525 3.87 -42.92 19.55
CA MET A 525 2.63 -43.10 20.31
C MET A 525 2.13 -41.75 20.83
N ASP A 526 0.85 -41.47 20.60
CA ASP A 526 0.17 -40.28 21.11
C ASP A 526 0.37 -40.18 22.64
N PRO A 527 1.02 -39.11 23.16
CA PRO A 527 1.29 -38.95 24.59
C PRO A 527 0.05 -38.96 25.49
N TRP A 528 -1.13 -38.66 24.92
CA TRP A 528 -2.39 -38.62 25.63
C TRP A 528 -3.20 -39.91 25.50
N SER A 529 -2.74 -40.88 24.69
CA SER A 529 -3.38 -42.19 24.59
C SER A 529 -3.11 -43.05 25.82
N SER A 530 -3.89 -44.13 25.98
CA SER A 530 -3.66 -45.13 27.02
C SER A 530 -2.24 -45.72 26.95
N GLU A 531 -1.74 -45.95 25.73
CA GLU A 531 -0.43 -46.52 25.45
C GLU A 531 0.67 -45.49 25.74
N GLY A 532 0.49 -44.24 25.31
CA GLY A 532 1.46 -43.16 25.55
C GLY A 532 1.63 -42.82 27.03
N ILE A 533 0.52 -42.76 27.79
CA ILE A 533 0.57 -42.55 29.26
C ILE A 533 1.25 -43.74 29.95
N ALA A 534 0.98 -44.97 29.51
CA ALA A 534 1.61 -46.16 30.06
C ALA A 534 3.11 -46.21 29.73
N LEU A 535 3.51 -45.81 28.52
CA LEU A 535 4.92 -45.68 28.11
C LEU A 535 5.65 -44.66 28.99
N ALA A 536 5.08 -43.47 29.17
CA ALA A 536 5.69 -42.42 29.99
C ALA A 536 5.86 -42.84 31.45
N ARG A 537 4.90 -43.60 32.03
CA ARG A 537 5.04 -44.19 33.37
C ARG A 537 6.15 -45.23 33.43
N PHE A 538 6.26 -46.07 32.41
CA PHE A 538 7.32 -47.06 32.31
C PHE A 538 8.69 -46.41 32.22
N GLU A 539 8.88 -45.42 31.34
CA GLU A 539 10.14 -44.71 31.19
C GLU A 539 10.56 -44.03 32.49
N ARG A 540 9.64 -43.31 33.15
CA ARG A 540 9.90 -42.69 34.45
C ARG A 540 10.33 -43.71 35.51
N SER A 541 9.65 -44.86 35.56
CA SER A 541 9.95 -45.91 36.54
C SER A 541 11.27 -46.61 36.23
N ARG A 542 11.59 -46.81 34.95
CA ARG A 542 12.87 -47.35 34.47
C ARG A 542 14.02 -46.42 34.87
N ASP A 543 13.86 -45.12 34.65
CA ASP A 543 14.90 -44.14 34.97
C ASP A 543 15.13 -44.07 36.49
N ALA A 544 14.06 -44.13 37.30
CA ALA A 544 14.16 -44.23 38.76
C ALA A 544 14.87 -45.53 39.23
N ALA A 545 14.64 -46.65 38.54
CA ALA A 545 15.32 -47.91 38.83
C ALA A 545 16.82 -47.87 38.45
N GLN A 546 17.17 -47.16 37.38
CA GLN A 546 18.57 -46.93 37.00
C GLN A 546 19.28 -46.06 38.05
N GLU A 547 18.66 -44.95 38.46
CA GLU A 547 19.20 -44.08 39.52
C GLU A 547 19.38 -44.83 40.84
N ALA A 548 18.40 -45.66 41.24
CA ALA A 548 18.52 -46.47 42.44
C ALA A 548 19.65 -47.52 42.36
N ALA A 549 19.91 -48.08 41.18
CA ALA A 549 21.03 -48.99 40.95
C ALA A 549 22.39 -48.28 40.99
N GLU A 550 22.47 -47.02 40.57
CA GLU A 550 23.66 -46.19 40.72
C GLU A 550 23.94 -45.86 42.19
N LEU A 551 22.92 -45.46 42.96
CA LEU A 551 23.03 -45.20 44.40
C LEU A 551 23.51 -46.44 45.18
N GLU A 552 23.06 -47.64 44.81
CA GLU A 552 23.55 -48.89 45.41
C GLU A 552 25.06 -49.07 45.16
N ARG A 553 25.52 -48.82 43.92
CA ARG A 553 26.95 -48.92 43.58
C ARG A 553 27.79 -47.91 44.35
N GLU A 554 27.29 -46.68 44.51
CA GLU A 554 27.95 -45.65 45.31
C GLU A 554 28.04 -46.05 46.79
N ALA A 555 26.97 -46.59 47.37
CA ALA A 555 26.96 -47.06 48.76
C ALA A 555 27.99 -48.18 48.98
N PHE A 556 28.10 -49.14 48.05
CA PHE A 556 29.14 -50.17 48.11
C PHE A 556 30.56 -49.60 47.98
N ALA A 557 30.74 -48.56 47.16
CA ALA A 557 32.03 -47.88 47.03
C ALA A 557 32.43 -47.21 48.35
N GLU A 558 31.49 -46.61 49.09
CA GLU A 558 31.75 -46.02 50.41
C GLU A 558 32.17 -47.08 51.45
N VAL A 559 31.50 -48.24 51.49
CA VAL A 559 31.95 -49.37 52.34
C VAL A 559 33.39 -49.76 52.02
N HIS A 560 33.77 -49.77 50.75
CA HIS A 560 35.14 -50.08 50.34
C HIS A 560 36.14 -48.99 50.78
N LYS A 561 35.77 -47.72 50.73
CA LYS A 561 36.58 -46.60 51.24
C LYS A 561 36.81 -46.71 52.75
N VAL A 562 35.77 -46.98 53.53
CA VAL A 562 35.89 -47.17 54.99
C VAL A 562 36.78 -48.37 55.30
N LYS A 563 36.61 -49.51 54.59
CA LYS A 563 37.49 -50.67 54.74
C LYS A 563 38.96 -50.37 54.42
N LYS A 564 39.24 -49.52 53.44
CA LYS A 564 40.62 -49.05 53.15
C LYS A 564 41.17 -48.19 54.28
N ARG A 565 40.38 -47.28 54.84
CA ARG A 565 40.78 -46.46 56.00
C ARG A 565 41.06 -47.31 57.23
N ILE A 566 40.25 -48.34 57.50
CA ILE A 566 40.52 -49.31 58.58
C ILE A 566 41.86 -50.01 58.37
N ARG A 567 42.17 -50.43 57.14
CA ARG A 567 43.47 -51.05 56.81
C ARG A 567 44.64 -50.07 56.94
N ALA A 568 44.46 -48.83 56.53
CA ALA A 568 45.48 -47.78 56.68
C ALA A 568 45.76 -47.49 58.16
N PHE A 569 44.71 -47.35 58.97
CA PHE A 569 44.82 -47.18 60.42
C PHE A 569 45.58 -48.34 61.07
N ALA A 570 45.24 -49.59 60.70
CA ALA A 570 45.91 -50.78 61.20
C ALA A 570 47.40 -50.85 60.80
N LEU A 571 47.75 -50.31 59.63
CA LEU A 571 49.15 -50.24 59.18
C LEU A 571 49.94 -49.15 59.93
N GLU A 572 49.31 -48.02 60.24
CA GLU A 572 49.96 -46.90 60.93
C GLU A 572 50.27 -47.19 62.40
N HIS A 573 49.49 -48.04 63.06
CA HIS A 573 49.61 -48.37 64.48
C HIS A 573 50.15 -49.80 64.72
N ASP A 574 50.83 -50.35 63.71
CA ASP A 574 51.45 -51.67 63.79
C ASP A 574 52.60 -51.68 64.81
N GLY A 575 52.42 -52.40 65.92
CA GLY A 575 53.41 -52.52 67.00
C GLY A 575 53.14 -51.70 68.26
N GLU A 576 52.05 -50.94 68.33
CA GLU A 576 51.64 -50.22 69.56
C GLU A 576 50.86 -51.14 70.52
N GLU A 577 51.28 -51.23 71.80
CA GLU A 577 50.64 -52.12 72.80
C GLU A 577 49.15 -51.79 73.03
N GLU A 578 48.75 -50.51 72.84
CA GLU A 578 47.39 -50.01 73.06
C GLU A 578 46.36 -50.60 72.07
N PHE A 579 46.79 -50.99 70.86
CA PHE A 579 45.94 -51.57 69.81
C PHE A 579 46.19 -53.08 69.58
N GLY A 580 47.02 -53.72 70.39
CA GLY A 580 47.39 -55.14 70.28
C GLY A 580 46.22 -56.13 70.36
N ALA A 581 45.05 -55.70 70.86
CA ALA A 581 43.82 -56.49 70.87
C ALA A 581 43.11 -56.58 69.50
N HIS A 582 43.65 -55.97 68.44
CA HIS A 582 43.11 -55.97 67.07
C HIS A 582 41.69 -55.38 66.96
N GLN A 583 41.32 -54.47 67.86
CA GLN A 583 40.01 -53.83 67.87
C GLN A 583 40.01 -52.59 66.99
N ILE A 584 39.03 -52.48 66.09
CA ILE A 584 38.85 -51.32 65.22
C ILE A 584 38.41 -50.13 66.09
N PRO A 585 38.94 -48.91 65.90
CA PRO A 585 38.47 -47.71 66.59
C PRO A 585 36.95 -47.51 66.48
N GLN A 586 36.31 -47.08 67.57
CA GLN A 586 34.84 -47.01 67.66
C GLN A 586 34.22 -46.06 66.61
N ASP A 587 34.92 -44.99 66.26
CA ASP A 587 34.57 -44.05 65.19
C ASP A 587 34.54 -44.75 63.81
N LEU A 588 35.57 -45.52 63.46
CA LEU A 588 35.62 -46.28 62.22
C LEU A 588 34.62 -47.45 62.20
N GLN A 589 34.32 -48.06 63.35
CA GLN A 589 33.24 -49.05 63.47
C GLN A 589 31.87 -48.42 63.18
N ASN A 590 31.61 -47.25 63.76
CA ASN A 590 30.36 -46.51 63.54
C ASN A 590 30.22 -46.06 62.08
N GLU A 591 31.30 -45.59 61.46
CA GLU A 591 31.32 -45.25 60.03
C GLU A 591 31.07 -46.47 59.13
N LEU A 592 31.69 -47.62 59.45
CA LEU A 592 31.48 -48.85 58.69
C LEU A 592 30.03 -49.33 58.82
N GLN A 593 29.47 -49.28 60.03
CA GLN A 593 28.07 -49.65 60.26
C GLN A 593 27.13 -48.70 59.50
N ALA A 594 27.36 -47.39 59.55
CA ALA A 594 26.57 -46.42 58.81
C ALA A 594 26.63 -46.63 57.28
N ALA A 595 27.81 -46.99 56.75
CA ALA A 595 27.98 -47.31 55.33
C ALA A 595 27.28 -48.62 54.94
N LEU A 596 27.30 -49.64 55.81
CA LEU A 596 26.58 -50.90 55.59
C LEU A 596 25.05 -50.69 55.68
N ASP A 597 24.57 -49.85 56.59
CA ASP A 597 23.16 -49.47 56.69
C ASP A 597 22.70 -48.68 55.45
N ALA A 598 23.58 -47.83 54.89
CA ALA A 598 23.32 -47.12 53.65
C ALA A 598 23.22 -48.08 52.45
N VAL A 599 24.06 -49.13 52.40
CA VAL A 599 23.94 -50.20 51.40
C VAL A 599 22.60 -50.91 51.52
N ALA A 600 22.19 -51.33 52.73
CA ALA A 600 20.91 -51.99 52.93
C ALA A 600 19.73 -51.13 52.43
N LYS A 601 19.72 -49.84 52.79
CA LYS A 601 18.70 -48.89 52.30
C LYS A 601 18.72 -48.70 50.79
N ALA A 602 19.89 -48.65 50.17
CA ALA A 602 20.01 -48.52 48.72
C ALA A 602 19.57 -49.79 47.98
N GLN A 603 19.82 -50.96 48.57
CA GLN A 603 19.34 -52.25 48.06
C GLN A 603 17.83 -52.34 48.10
N ASP A 604 17.20 -51.96 49.21
CA ASP A 604 15.73 -51.93 49.34
C ASP A 604 15.12 -50.96 48.32
N LYS A 605 15.67 -49.74 48.21
CA LYS A 605 15.19 -48.74 47.25
C LYS A 605 15.32 -49.20 45.79
N LYS A 606 16.41 -49.90 45.45
CA LYS A 606 16.60 -50.50 44.12
C LYS A 606 15.58 -51.60 43.86
N GLN A 607 15.34 -52.47 44.84
CA GLN A 607 14.35 -53.54 44.72
C GLN A 607 12.96 -52.96 44.46
N GLU A 608 12.54 -51.98 45.26
CA GLU A 608 11.24 -51.29 45.09
C GLU A 608 11.13 -50.61 43.72
N ALA A 609 12.15 -49.85 43.31
CA ALA A 609 12.13 -49.16 42.02
C ALA A 609 12.13 -50.14 40.83
N SER A 610 12.85 -51.27 40.96
CA SER A 610 12.86 -52.33 39.95
C SER A 610 11.50 -53.02 39.84
N GLU A 611 10.82 -53.29 40.95
CA GLU A 611 9.47 -53.86 40.96
C GLU A 611 8.45 -52.90 40.32
N GLN A 612 8.51 -51.61 40.66
CA GLN A 612 7.68 -50.58 40.03
C GLN A 612 7.93 -50.48 38.52
N ALA A 613 9.19 -50.53 38.08
CA ALA A 613 9.52 -50.53 36.65
C ALA A 613 8.99 -51.77 35.92
N GLN A 614 9.02 -52.94 36.56
CA GLN A 614 8.46 -54.17 36.00
C GLN A 614 6.93 -54.13 35.89
N LEU A 615 6.25 -53.61 36.92
CA LEU A 615 4.79 -53.40 36.90
C LEU A 615 4.40 -52.42 35.79
N ALA A 616 5.06 -51.26 35.72
CA ALA A 616 4.80 -50.26 34.70
C ALA A 616 5.06 -50.80 33.27
N ARG A 617 6.07 -51.66 33.10
CA ARG A 617 6.31 -52.37 31.82
C ARG A 617 5.17 -53.32 31.47
N GLY A 618 4.64 -54.03 32.48
CA GLY A 618 3.49 -54.90 32.32
C GLY A 618 2.23 -54.15 31.87
N GLU A 619 1.94 -53.02 32.51
CA GLU A 619 0.84 -52.12 32.14
C GLU A 619 1.00 -51.59 30.71
N PHE A 620 2.20 -51.15 30.33
CA PHE A 620 2.49 -50.69 28.97
C PHE A 620 2.26 -51.79 27.93
N ASN A 621 2.79 -53.00 28.15
CA ASN A 621 2.59 -54.12 27.22
C ASN A 621 1.09 -54.50 27.07
N GLN A 622 0.32 -54.42 28.15
CA GLN A 622 -1.12 -54.66 28.12
C GLN A 622 -1.86 -53.60 27.31
N ALA A 623 -1.53 -52.31 27.52
CA ALA A 623 -2.11 -51.20 26.78
C ALA A 623 -1.85 -51.34 25.27
N VAL A 624 -0.60 -51.63 24.87
CA VAL A 624 -0.23 -51.85 23.46
C VAL A 624 -0.97 -53.05 22.86
N THR A 625 -1.12 -54.14 23.62
CA THR A 625 -1.84 -55.33 23.15
C THR A 625 -3.34 -55.04 22.98
N ALA A 626 -3.96 -54.32 23.92
CA ALA A 626 -5.37 -53.95 23.84
C ALA A 626 -5.68 -53.06 22.63
N ALA A 627 -4.80 -52.10 22.33
CA ALA A 627 -4.92 -51.23 21.16
C ALA A 627 -4.77 -51.96 19.82
N SER A 628 -4.05 -53.09 19.78
CA SER A 628 -3.88 -53.88 18.55
C SER A 628 -5.09 -54.76 18.20
N VAL A 629 -6.05 -54.90 19.12
CA VAL A 629 -7.26 -55.75 18.97
C VAL A 629 -8.52 -54.92 18.69
N SER A 630 -8.49 -53.61 18.96
CA SER A 630 -9.51 -52.63 18.57
C SER A 630 -9.23 -52.03 17.20
#